data_AF-A0A1F4M5V4-F1
#
_entry.id   AF-A0A1F4M5V4-F1
#
_cell.length_a   1.000
_cell.length_b   1.000
_cell.length_c   1.000
_cell.angle_alpha   90.00
_cell.angle_beta   90.00
_cell.angle_gamma   90.00
#
_symmetry.space_group_name_H-M   'P 1'
#
loop_
_entity.id
_entity.type
_entity.pdbx_description
1 polymer ?
#
loop_
_entity_poly.entity_id
_entity_poly.type
_entity_poly.pdbx_seq_one_letter_code
_entity_poly.pdbx_strand_id
1 'polypeptide(L)'
;MRSLIRVCLASGVLLALVACGGGTSSTTISGAAVKGPVDGATVTIKNASTGAVLGTTTTKANGTYSLDVSYSGDVVVEVSGGNYIDETTQLSTPLATPLKTVLAANGGTVTGVVTPLTTLAYGAAFPAGTVGSAITAAAFKTKATAVATQFNLTAADLDKIPDVALGTNDAYGKVLTSISKYMDTNNATLDSIFNTTDWTGFNGLINAAYNALYPNSGVTFNVTGFDAATGQATGVMNIPNTGYGGGTGTCQVREQGTMNIPAIGAAPASTVPLDETICFTGLNATATCDAAGAAILTEQNHTSSLAGVTWTTSYTLSPTCTGAAGTVNINLL
;
A
#
# COMPACT_ATOMS: atom_id res chain seq x y z
N MET A 1 -26.40 -74.84 -47.68
CA MET A 1 -27.64 -74.51 -46.94
C MET A 1 -27.36 -73.30 -46.06
N ARG A 2 -28.19 -72.26 -46.22
CA ARG A 2 -28.64 -71.27 -45.22
C ARG A 2 -27.60 -70.49 -44.38
N SER A 3 -27.40 -69.23 -44.78
CA SER A 3 -27.65 -67.99 -44.02
C SER A 3 -27.42 -68.01 -42.50
N LEU A 4 -26.60 -67.08 -42.00
CA LEU A 4 -27.09 -65.96 -41.18
C LEU A 4 -26.01 -64.88 -40.94
N ILE A 5 -26.38 -63.67 -41.37
CA ILE A 5 -25.79 -62.37 -41.05
C ILE A 5 -25.91 -62.09 -39.54
N ARG A 6 -24.82 -61.65 -38.90
CA ARG A 6 -24.88 -60.79 -37.71
C ARG A 6 -23.81 -59.70 -37.78
N VAL A 7 -24.27 -58.52 -38.15
CA VAL A 7 -23.62 -57.23 -37.95
C VAL A 7 -23.57 -56.96 -36.45
N CYS A 8 -22.37 -56.75 -35.90
CA CYS A 8 -22.20 -56.10 -34.59
C CYS A 8 -21.31 -54.86 -34.80
N LEU A 9 -21.97 -53.70 -34.86
CA LEU A 9 -21.35 -52.41 -34.57
C LEU A 9 -20.81 -52.46 -33.12
N ALA A 10 -19.52 -52.22 -32.94
CA ALA A 10 -18.96 -51.81 -31.65
C ALA A 10 -18.18 -50.51 -31.86
N SER A 11 -18.91 -49.41 -31.71
CA SER A 11 -18.36 -48.07 -31.50
C SER A 11 -17.86 -47.93 -30.07
N GLY A 12 -16.75 -47.20 -29.90
CA GLY A 12 -16.28 -46.63 -28.62
C GLY A 12 -15.31 -47.56 -27.89
N VAL A 13 -14.18 -47.11 -27.36
CA VAL A 13 -13.79 -45.78 -26.91
C VAL A 13 -12.26 -45.68 -27.08
N LEU A 14 -11.79 -44.70 -27.83
CA LEU A 14 -10.38 -44.32 -27.87
C LEU A 14 -10.10 -43.54 -26.57
N LEU A 15 -9.41 -44.16 -25.60
CA LEU A 15 -8.89 -43.47 -24.42
C LEU A 15 -7.81 -42.48 -24.88
N ALA A 16 -8.23 -41.25 -25.20
CA ALA A 16 -7.32 -40.12 -25.24
C ALA A 16 -6.92 -39.80 -23.79
N LEU A 17 -5.68 -40.12 -23.42
CA LEU A 17 -5.03 -39.41 -22.32
C LEU A 17 -4.93 -37.96 -22.76
N VAL A 18 -5.94 -37.16 -22.41
CA VAL A 18 -5.77 -35.71 -22.32
C VAL A 18 -4.80 -35.52 -21.18
N ALA A 19 -3.51 -35.41 -21.51
CA ALA A 19 -2.55 -34.77 -20.65
C ALA A 19 -3.15 -33.42 -20.28
N CYS A 20 -3.57 -33.29 -19.02
CA CYS A 20 -3.89 -32.02 -18.43
C CYS A 20 -2.59 -31.22 -18.46
N GLY A 21 -2.38 -30.47 -19.55
CA GLY A 21 -1.41 -29.40 -19.60
C GLY A 21 -1.89 -28.37 -18.59
N GLY A 22 -1.50 -28.56 -17.33
CA GLY A 22 -1.56 -27.54 -16.30
C GLY A 22 -0.64 -26.42 -16.73
N GLY A 23 -1.10 -25.60 -17.68
CA GLY A 23 -0.43 -24.40 -18.10
C GLY A 23 -0.36 -23.52 -16.87
N THR A 24 0.84 -23.42 -16.28
CA THR A 24 1.14 -22.34 -15.36
C THR A 24 0.82 -21.04 -16.10
N SER A 25 -0.23 -20.33 -15.67
CA SER A 25 -0.59 -19.07 -16.29
C SER A 25 0.60 -18.12 -16.15
N SER A 26 1.24 -17.82 -17.27
CA SER A 26 2.39 -16.92 -17.32
C SER A 26 1.90 -15.49 -17.16
N THR A 27 2.53 -14.74 -16.25
CA THR A 27 2.29 -13.31 -16.09
C THR A 27 3.43 -12.53 -16.72
N THR A 28 3.12 -11.60 -17.62
CA THR A 28 4.08 -10.62 -18.11
C THR A 28 4.13 -9.46 -17.13
N ILE A 29 5.28 -9.26 -16.48
CA ILE A 29 5.51 -8.13 -15.59
C ILE A 29 6.36 -7.12 -16.35
N SER A 30 5.81 -5.94 -16.62
CA SER A 30 6.51 -4.86 -17.32
C SER A 30 6.40 -3.55 -16.53
N GLY A 31 7.26 -2.59 -16.81
CA GLY A 31 7.24 -1.31 -16.12
C GLY A 31 8.55 -0.55 -16.27
N ALA A 32 8.85 0.32 -15.31
CA ALA A 32 10.08 1.10 -15.31
C ALA A 32 10.61 1.32 -13.89
N ALA A 33 11.95 1.39 -13.78
CA ALA A 33 12.64 1.87 -12.59
C ALA A 33 13.01 3.34 -12.78
N VAL A 34 12.57 4.23 -11.88
CA VAL A 34 12.72 5.68 -12.04
C VAL A 34 13.16 6.38 -10.74
N LYS A 35 14.34 7.02 -10.80
CA LYS A 35 14.93 8.04 -9.92
C LYS A 35 15.74 9.01 -10.79
N GLY A 36 15.22 9.27 -12.00
CA GLY A 36 15.96 9.30 -13.26
C GLY A 36 15.82 7.91 -13.89
N PRO A 37 15.53 7.76 -15.20
CA PRO A 37 15.45 6.42 -15.80
C PRO A 37 16.69 5.60 -15.45
N VAL A 38 16.52 4.49 -14.73
CA VAL A 38 17.65 3.71 -14.23
C VAL A 38 18.09 2.74 -15.32
N ASP A 39 19.26 2.96 -15.91
CA ASP A 39 19.84 2.14 -16.97
C ASP A 39 20.70 1.01 -16.40
N GLY A 40 20.62 -0.18 -17.02
CA GLY A 40 21.46 -1.32 -16.71
C GLY A 40 21.25 -1.94 -15.31
N ALA A 41 20.14 -1.63 -14.63
CA ALA A 41 19.83 -2.19 -13.32
C ALA A 41 19.30 -3.62 -13.42
N THR A 42 19.64 -4.46 -12.45
CA THR A 42 19.08 -5.81 -12.34
C THR A 42 17.70 -5.75 -11.69
N VAL A 43 16.70 -6.22 -12.42
CA VAL A 43 15.33 -6.38 -11.95
C VAL A 43 15.15 -7.84 -11.53
N THR A 44 14.80 -8.08 -10.26
CA THR A 44 14.53 -9.41 -9.71
C THR A 44 13.08 -9.49 -9.27
N ILE A 45 12.36 -10.49 -9.78
CA ILE A 45 10.98 -10.78 -9.38
C ILE A 45 11.02 -11.94 -8.39
N LYS A 46 10.52 -11.71 -7.18
CA LYS A 46 10.53 -12.68 -6.06
C LYS A 46 9.11 -13.03 -5.66
N ASN A 47 8.88 -14.29 -5.31
CA ASN A 47 7.65 -14.72 -4.66
C ASN A 47 7.54 -13.99 -3.30
N ALA A 48 6.43 -13.27 -3.08
CA ALA A 48 6.26 -12.45 -1.88
C ALA A 48 6.18 -13.27 -0.58
N SER A 49 5.71 -14.52 -0.65
CA SER A 49 5.54 -15.40 0.52
C SER A 49 6.82 -16.16 0.89
N THR A 50 7.62 -16.59 -0.11
CA THR A 50 8.80 -17.44 0.12
C THR A 50 10.13 -16.73 -0.08
N GLY A 51 10.12 -15.55 -0.72
CA GLY A 51 11.34 -14.85 -1.15
C GLY A 51 12.08 -15.50 -2.32
N ALA A 52 11.57 -16.62 -2.86
CA ALA A 52 12.21 -17.33 -3.97
C ALA A 52 12.23 -16.46 -5.24
N VAL A 53 13.37 -16.42 -5.92
CA VAL A 53 13.51 -15.73 -7.20
C VAL A 53 12.74 -16.48 -8.28
N LEU A 54 11.80 -15.79 -8.93
CA LEU A 54 10.99 -16.30 -10.02
C LEU A 54 11.61 -15.99 -11.39
N GLY A 55 12.42 -14.92 -11.46
CA GLY A 55 13.19 -14.56 -12.64
C GLY A 55 13.89 -13.22 -12.49
N THR A 56 14.78 -12.94 -13.44
CA THR A 56 15.58 -11.71 -13.50
C THR A 56 15.62 -11.15 -14.90
N THR A 57 15.66 -9.82 -15.03
CA THR A 57 15.90 -9.10 -16.28
C THR A 57 16.73 -7.85 -16.01
N THR A 58 17.00 -7.04 -17.03
CA THR A 58 17.76 -5.79 -16.90
C THR A 58 16.93 -4.63 -17.43
N THR A 59 17.02 -3.47 -16.79
CA THR A 59 16.41 -2.25 -17.32
C THR A 59 17.14 -1.74 -18.57
N LYS A 60 16.39 -1.12 -19.48
CA LYS A 60 16.93 -0.42 -20.65
C LYS A 60 17.32 1.01 -20.28
N ALA A 61 17.96 1.73 -21.21
CA ALA A 61 18.36 3.13 -21.04
C ALA A 61 17.23 4.09 -20.64
N ASN A 62 15.97 3.77 -21.00
CA ASN A 62 14.80 4.52 -20.58
C ASN A 62 14.17 4.00 -19.27
N GLY A 63 14.89 3.21 -18.49
CA GLY A 63 14.43 2.62 -17.23
C GLY A 63 13.45 1.45 -17.38
N THR A 64 12.97 1.17 -18.59
CA THR A 64 11.92 0.15 -18.79
C THR A 64 12.44 -1.28 -18.72
N TYR A 65 11.59 -2.19 -18.28
CA TYR A 65 11.85 -3.63 -18.25
C TYR A 65 10.59 -4.42 -18.58
N SER A 66 10.77 -5.69 -18.96
CA SER A 66 9.70 -6.66 -19.14
C SER A 66 10.25 -8.07 -18.89
N LEU A 67 9.48 -8.90 -18.20
CA LEU A 67 9.82 -10.29 -17.92
C LEU A 67 8.54 -11.13 -17.80
N ASP A 68 8.53 -12.28 -18.46
CA ASP A 68 7.48 -13.29 -18.27
C ASP A 68 7.86 -14.21 -17.11
N VAL A 69 6.92 -14.40 -16.17
CA VAL A 69 7.07 -15.33 -15.05
C VAL A 69 5.94 -16.35 -15.06
N SER A 70 6.27 -17.63 -14.97
CA SER A 70 5.28 -18.72 -14.86
C SER A 70 4.72 -18.82 -13.44
N TYR A 71 4.10 -17.74 -12.97
CA TYR A 71 3.63 -17.58 -11.60
C TYR A 71 2.37 -16.69 -11.54
N SER A 72 1.50 -17.00 -10.56
CA SER A 72 0.32 -16.22 -10.18
C SER A 72 0.29 -16.11 -8.65
N GLY A 73 -0.06 -14.93 -8.14
CA GLY A 73 0.03 -14.57 -6.73
C GLY A 73 0.91 -13.33 -6.51
N ASP A 74 1.07 -12.95 -5.25
CA ASP A 74 1.82 -11.74 -4.91
C ASP A 74 3.33 -11.91 -5.13
N VAL A 75 3.94 -10.87 -5.71
CA VAL A 75 5.37 -10.81 -6.02
C VAL A 75 5.96 -9.48 -5.57
N VAL A 76 7.23 -9.53 -5.17
CA VAL A 76 8.06 -8.34 -4.95
C VAL A 76 8.93 -8.14 -6.18
N VAL A 77 8.88 -6.95 -6.76
CA VAL A 77 9.84 -6.54 -7.78
C VAL A 77 10.89 -5.67 -7.11
N GLU A 78 12.14 -6.11 -7.19
CA GLU A 78 13.29 -5.42 -6.62
C GLU A 78 14.25 -5.03 -7.74
N VAL A 79 14.67 -3.77 -7.76
CA VAL A 79 15.61 -3.22 -8.74
C VAL A 79 16.86 -2.77 -8.02
N SER A 80 18.02 -3.25 -8.46
CA SER A 80 19.31 -2.95 -7.83
C SER A 80 20.43 -2.76 -8.86
N GLY A 81 21.43 -1.96 -8.50
CA GLY A 81 22.52 -1.58 -9.39
C GLY A 81 22.07 -0.69 -10.54
N GLY A 82 22.91 -0.56 -11.56
CA GLY A 82 22.69 0.37 -12.66
C GLY A 82 22.95 1.82 -12.27
N ASN A 83 22.73 2.73 -13.23
CA ASN A 83 22.98 4.15 -13.08
C ASN A 83 21.76 4.95 -13.56
N TYR A 84 21.54 6.11 -12.97
CA TYR A 84 20.56 7.08 -13.42
C TYR A 84 21.22 8.45 -13.60
N ILE A 85 20.64 9.30 -14.44
CA ILE A 85 20.98 10.72 -14.43
C ILE A 85 20.16 11.38 -13.35
N ASP A 86 20.82 11.93 -12.34
CA ASP A 86 20.11 12.64 -11.27
C ASP A 86 19.47 13.91 -11.83
N GLU A 87 18.18 14.07 -11.58
CA GLU A 87 17.35 15.09 -12.23
C GLU A 87 17.71 16.51 -11.80
N THR A 88 18.37 16.66 -10.64
CA THR A 88 18.80 17.96 -10.14
C THR A 88 20.25 18.26 -10.54
N THR A 89 21.17 17.33 -10.28
CA THR A 89 22.60 17.57 -10.51
C THR A 89 23.04 17.31 -11.95
N GLN A 90 22.22 16.60 -12.73
CA GLN A 90 22.51 16.17 -14.11
C GLN A 90 23.74 15.25 -14.22
N LEU A 91 24.16 14.64 -13.11
CA LEU A 91 25.29 13.72 -13.06
C LEU A 91 24.81 12.26 -13.10
N SER A 92 25.60 11.42 -13.76
CA SER A 92 25.40 9.96 -13.69
C SER A 92 25.73 9.48 -12.29
N THR A 93 24.73 8.87 -11.66
CA THR A 93 24.78 8.43 -10.26
C THR A 93 24.41 6.94 -10.19
N PRO A 94 25.19 6.12 -9.46
CA PRO A 94 24.83 4.72 -9.25
C PRO A 94 23.61 4.59 -8.34
N LEU A 95 22.71 3.65 -8.64
CA LEU A 95 21.62 3.29 -7.74
C LEU A 95 22.17 2.48 -6.56
N ALA A 96 22.53 3.17 -5.47
CA ALA A 96 23.15 2.55 -4.29
C ALA A 96 22.16 1.80 -3.40
N THR A 97 20.90 2.25 -3.33
CA THR A 97 19.85 1.64 -2.52
C THR A 97 18.83 0.95 -3.44
N PRO A 98 18.53 -0.35 -3.25
CA PRO A 98 17.53 -1.03 -4.06
C PRO A 98 16.15 -0.39 -3.97
N LEU A 99 15.44 -0.33 -5.09
CA LEU A 99 14.06 0.12 -5.16
C LEU A 99 13.11 -1.08 -5.21
N LYS A 100 11.91 -0.94 -4.65
CA LYS A 100 10.94 -2.04 -4.50
C LYS A 100 9.52 -1.61 -4.83
N THR A 101 8.74 -2.55 -5.34
CA THR A 101 7.26 -2.47 -5.43
C THR A 101 6.67 -3.88 -5.27
N VAL A 102 5.35 -3.97 -5.01
CA VAL A 102 4.64 -5.25 -4.87
C VAL A 102 3.46 -5.30 -5.83
N LEU A 103 3.31 -6.44 -6.50
CA LEU A 103 2.28 -6.65 -7.52
C LEU A 103 1.54 -7.97 -7.28
N ALA A 104 0.31 -8.07 -7.77
CA ALA A 104 -0.42 -9.32 -7.86
C ALA A 104 -0.28 -9.88 -9.28
N ALA A 105 0.58 -10.90 -9.46
CA ALA A 105 0.69 -11.62 -10.73
C ALA A 105 -0.60 -12.42 -10.96
N ASN A 106 -1.17 -12.35 -12.17
CA ASN A 106 -2.54 -12.80 -12.41
C ASN A 106 -2.72 -13.64 -13.70
N GLY A 107 -1.63 -14.06 -14.34
CA GLY A 107 -1.65 -14.78 -15.61
C GLY A 107 -1.88 -13.91 -16.85
N GLY A 108 -1.85 -12.58 -16.70
CA GLY A 108 -1.92 -11.60 -17.79
C GLY A 108 -0.74 -10.64 -17.77
N THR A 109 -0.96 -9.38 -18.15
CA THR A 109 0.06 -8.32 -18.05
C THR A 109 -0.22 -7.44 -16.84
N VAL A 110 0.82 -7.21 -16.02
CA VAL A 110 0.76 -6.28 -14.89
C VAL A 110 1.91 -5.28 -14.97
N THR A 111 1.62 -4.04 -14.59
CA THR A 111 2.59 -2.94 -14.61
C THR A 111 3.21 -2.74 -13.23
N GLY A 112 4.54 -2.80 -13.14
CA GLY A 112 5.30 -2.50 -11.93
C GLY A 112 6.16 -1.27 -12.10
N VAL A 113 5.75 -0.13 -11.54
CA VAL A 113 6.59 1.06 -11.51
C VAL A 113 7.40 1.07 -10.22
N VAL A 114 8.73 1.12 -10.35
CA VAL A 114 9.66 0.99 -9.22
C VAL A 114 10.37 2.32 -9.00
N THR A 115 10.08 3.00 -7.89
CA THR A 115 10.53 4.36 -7.60
C THR A 115 10.85 4.50 -6.10
N PRO A 116 11.47 5.61 -5.68
CA PRO A 116 11.57 5.94 -4.26
C PRO A 116 10.23 5.92 -3.51
N LEU A 117 9.13 6.40 -4.11
CA LEU A 117 7.82 6.41 -3.44
C LEU A 117 7.23 5.01 -3.29
N THR A 118 7.35 4.13 -4.31
CA THR A 118 6.90 2.75 -4.16
C THR A 118 7.77 1.97 -3.18
N THR A 119 9.05 2.33 -3.04
CA THR A 119 9.94 1.76 -2.03
C THR A 119 9.59 2.23 -0.62
N LEU A 120 9.25 3.52 -0.45
CA LEU A 120 8.69 4.04 0.81
C LEU A 120 7.39 3.33 1.19
N ALA A 121 6.51 3.10 0.22
CA ALA A 121 5.27 2.36 0.44
C ALA A 121 5.53 0.90 0.85
N TYR A 122 6.54 0.26 0.28
CA TYR A 122 6.99 -1.07 0.68
C TYR A 122 7.45 -1.09 2.14
N GLY A 123 8.33 -0.14 2.53
CA GLY A 123 8.82 -0.03 3.91
C GLY A 123 7.70 0.24 4.92
N ALA A 124 6.73 1.09 4.55
CA ALA A 124 5.56 1.39 5.38
C ALA A 124 4.60 0.19 5.50
N ALA A 125 4.45 -0.61 4.45
CA ALA A 125 3.57 -1.79 4.45
C ALA A 125 4.18 -2.97 5.20
N PHE A 126 5.50 -3.12 5.14
CA PHE A 126 6.23 -4.28 5.66
C PHE A 126 7.43 -3.83 6.50
N PRO A 127 7.19 -3.15 7.64
CA PRO A 127 8.27 -2.68 8.51
C PRO A 127 9.10 -3.86 9.02
N ALA A 128 10.42 -3.66 9.07
CA ALA A 128 11.34 -4.68 9.56
C ALA A 128 11.05 -5.03 11.02
N GLY A 129 11.03 -6.33 11.35
CA GLY A 129 10.77 -6.83 12.71
C GLY A 129 9.34 -7.29 12.96
N THR A 130 8.40 -7.03 12.04
CA THR A 130 7.04 -7.58 12.13
C THR A 130 7.03 -9.03 11.63
N VAL A 131 7.24 -9.97 12.55
CA VAL A 131 7.22 -11.41 12.26
C VAL A 131 5.79 -11.86 11.92
N GLY A 132 5.59 -12.45 10.74
CA GLY A 132 4.33 -13.09 10.34
C GLY A 132 3.41 -12.28 9.42
N SER A 133 3.74 -11.03 9.09
CA SER A 133 3.00 -10.27 8.08
C SER A 133 3.31 -10.78 6.68
N ALA A 134 2.33 -11.44 6.04
CA ALA A 134 2.44 -11.83 4.64
C ALA A 134 2.60 -10.58 3.76
N ILE A 135 3.63 -10.57 2.90
CA ILE A 135 3.79 -9.53 1.89
C ILE A 135 2.68 -9.73 0.86
N THR A 136 1.74 -8.79 0.77
CA THR A 136 0.62 -8.85 -0.17
C THR A 136 0.48 -7.58 -0.99
N ALA A 137 0.02 -7.70 -2.24
CA ALA A 137 -0.20 -6.55 -3.10
C ALA A 137 -1.31 -5.63 -2.54
N ALA A 138 -2.30 -6.20 -1.83
CA ALA A 138 -3.36 -5.43 -1.19
C ALA A 138 -2.83 -4.53 -0.07
N ALA A 139 -2.03 -5.07 0.85
CA ALA A 139 -1.42 -4.29 1.93
C ALA A 139 -0.48 -3.20 1.37
N PHE A 140 0.30 -3.54 0.35
CA PHE A 140 1.14 -2.59 -0.36
C PHE A 140 0.32 -1.45 -0.98
N LYS A 141 -0.76 -1.76 -1.70
CA LYS A 141 -1.59 -0.75 -2.39
C LYS A 141 -2.23 0.25 -1.42
N THR A 142 -2.65 -0.22 -0.24
CA THR A 142 -3.15 0.65 0.83
C THR A 142 -2.07 1.67 1.25
N LYS A 143 -0.83 1.23 1.45
CA LYS A 143 0.26 2.14 1.85
C LYS A 143 0.78 2.99 0.71
N ALA A 144 0.82 2.47 -0.52
CA ALA A 144 1.14 3.25 -1.70
C ALA A 144 0.15 4.41 -1.89
N THR A 145 -1.14 4.18 -1.66
CA THR A 145 -2.16 5.24 -1.66
C THR A 145 -1.89 6.28 -0.58
N ALA A 146 -1.57 5.87 0.64
CA ALA A 146 -1.25 6.79 1.73
C ALA A 146 0.01 7.62 1.43
N VAL A 147 1.08 7.00 0.92
CA VAL A 147 2.28 7.71 0.43
C VAL A 147 1.89 8.72 -0.64
N ALA A 148 1.15 8.30 -1.66
CA ALA A 148 0.72 9.19 -2.74
C ALA A 148 0.01 10.44 -2.19
N THR A 149 -0.95 10.26 -1.29
CA THR A 149 -1.70 11.38 -0.69
C THR A 149 -0.81 12.33 0.11
N GLN A 150 0.17 11.83 0.88
CA GLN A 150 1.12 12.69 1.61
C GLN A 150 1.93 13.59 0.67
N PHE A 151 2.20 13.12 -0.56
CA PHE A 151 2.87 13.88 -1.61
C PHE A 151 1.92 14.59 -2.58
N ASN A 152 0.64 14.73 -2.23
CA ASN A 152 -0.39 15.37 -3.06
C ASN A 152 -0.54 14.71 -4.46
N LEU A 153 -0.41 13.38 -4.51
CA LEU A 153 -0.62 12.52 -5.67
C LEU A 153 -1.83 11.61 -5.45
N THR A 154 -2.30 10.97 -6.54
CA THR A 154 -3.31 9.90 -6.47
C THR A 154 -2.66 8.53 -6.55
N ALA A 155 -3.35 7.49 -6.09
CA ALA A 155 -2.88 6.11 -6.24
C ALA A 155 -2.61 5.73 -7.71
N ALA A 156 -3.41 6.27 -8.64
CA ALA A 156 -3.24 6.02 -10.07
C ALA A 156 -1.98 6.67 -10.65
N ASP A 157 -1.40 7.66 -9.98
CA ASP A 157 -0.14 8.27 -10.44
C ASP A 157 1.05 7.33 -10.19
N LEU A 158 1.03 6.57 -9.09
CA LEU A 158 2.08 5.60 -8.77
C LEU A 158 2.10 4.38 -9.71
N ASP A 159 1.01 4.13 -10.43
CA ASP A 159 0.90 3.08 -11.45
C ASP A 159 1.40 3.52 -12.84
N LYS A 160 1.68 4.81 -13.03
CA LYS A 160 2.18 5.38 -14.31
C LYS A 160 3.70 5.50 -14.27
N ILE A 161 4.33 5.31 -15.43
CA ILE A 161 5.75 5.62 -15.60
C ILE A 161 5.88 7.16 -15.57
N PRO A 162 6.55 7.75 -14.55
CA PRO A 162 6.66 9.20 -14.46
C PRO A 162 7.65 9.76 -15.46
N ASP A 163 7.34 10.93 -16.02
CA ASP A 163 8.30 11.79 -16.69
C ASP A 163 9.01 12.68 -15.67
N VAL A 164 10.30 12.48 -15.45
CA VAL A 164 11.09 13.23 -14.46
C VAL A 164 11.93 14.36 -15.07
N ALA A 165 11.69 14.71 -16.34
CA ALA A 165 12.38 15.81 -16.99
C ALA A 165 12.09 17.15 -16.30
N LEU A 166 13.12 17.99 -16.12
CA LEU A 166 12.93 19.36 -15.62
C LEU A 166 11.99 20.14 -16.54
N GLY A 167 10.95 20.75 -15.96
CA GLY A 167 9.93 21.51 -16.70
C GLY A 167 8.74 20.67 -17.21
N THR A 168 8.71 19.36 -16.96
CA THR A 168 7.52 18.54 -17.19
C THR A 168 6.32 19.01 -16.37
N ASN A 169 5.11 18.64 -16.79
CA ASN A 169 3.87 18.83 -16.02
C ASN A 169 3.42 17.58 -15.25
N ASP A 170 4.17 16.49 -15.36
CA ASP A 170 3.92 15.26 -14.62
C ASP A 170 4.08 15.49 -13.11
N ALA A 171 2.99 15.39 -12.34
CA ALA A 171 3.02 15.60 -10.90
C ALA A 171 3.89 14.57 -10.18
N TYR A 172 3.83 13.30 -10.59
CA TYR A 172 4.65 12.25 -9.99
C TYR A 172 6.13 12.46 -10.31
N GLY A 173 6.40 12.83 -11.57
CA GLY A 173 7.72 13.29 -12.01
C GLY A 173 8.32 14.37 -11.13
N LYS A 174 7.56 15.45 -10.90
CA LYS A 174 7.97 16.59 -10.05
C LYS A 174 8.26 16.18 -8.61
N VAL A 175 7.49 15.24 -8.05
CA VAL A 175 7.74 14.71 -6.70
C VAL A 175 9.05 13.91 -6.66
N LEU A 176 9.34 13.10 -7.68
CA LEU A 176 10.62 12.38 -7.73
C LEU A 176 11.81 13.33 -7.90
N THR A 177 11.68 14.35 -8.74
CA THR A 177 12.71 15.39 -8.89
C THR A 177 12.92 16.16 -7.58
N SER A 178 11.87 16.44 -6.80
CA SER A 178 12.05 17.11 -5.49
C SER A 178 12.73 16.24 -4.45
N ILE A 179 12.56 14.92 -4.49
CA ILE A 179 13.35 13.97 -3.69
C ILE A 179 14.83 14.09 -4.07
N SER A 180 15.16 14.16 -5.36
CA SER A 180 16.52 14.39 -5.83
C SER A 180 17.08 15.70 -5.31
N LYS A 181 16.30 16.78 -5.37
CA LYS A 181 16.73 18.10 -4.86
C LYS A 181 16.93 18.10 -3.35
N TYR A 182 16.07 17.40 -2.61
CA TYR A 182 16.21 17.20 -1.18
C TYR A 182 17.53 16.46 -0.86
N MET A 183 17.82 15.39 -1.59
CA MET A 183 19.06 14.61 -1.41
C MET A 183 20.31 15.45 -1.67
N ASP A 184 20.33 16.20 -2.78
CA ASP A 184 21.39 17.12 -3.16
C ASP A 184 21.64 18.20 -2.10
N THR A 185 20.57 18.88 -1.66
CA THR A 185 20.68 20.03 -0.75
C THR A 185 21.05 19.63 0.68
N ASN A 186 20.61 18.45 1.12
CA ASN A 186 20.77 18.01 2.51
C ASN A 186 21.82 16.91 2.68
N ASN A 187 22.57 16.58 1.61
CA ASN A 187 23.53 15.48 1.59
C ASN A 187 22.91 14.16 2.09
N ALA A 188 21.65 13.93 1.71
CA ALA A 188 20.85 12.79 2.13
C ALA A 188 20.89 11.68 1.07
N THR A 189 20.67 10.44 1.49
CA THR A 189 20.60 9.25 0.63
C THR A 189 19.18 8.70 0.59
N LEU A 190 18.86 7.87 -0.42
CA LEU A 190 17.59 7.12 -0.43
C LEU A 190 17.42 6.29 0.85
N ASP A 191 18.50 5.65 1.31
CA ASP A 191 18.49 4.89 2.56
C ASP A 191 18.12 5.75 3.78
N SER A 192 18.65 6.98 3.88
CA SER A 192 18.30 7.90 4.97
C SER A 192 16.83 8.36 4.91
N ILE A 193 16.22 8.41 3.72
CA ILE A 193 14.81 8.73 3.55
C ILE A 193 13.94 7.51 3.93
N PHE A 194 14.31 6.32 3.46
CA PHE A 194 13.55 5.09 3.71
C PHE A 194 13.54 4.70 5.19
N ASN A 195 14.55 5.10 5.95
CA ASN A 195 14.69 4.79 7.36
C ASN A 195 14.55 6.03 8.27
N THR A 196 14.02 7.15 7.76
CA THR A 196 13.89 8.36 8.58
C THR A 196 12.91 8.15 9.73
N THR A 197 13.29 8.64 10.91
CA THR A 197 12.40 8.76 12.08
C THR A 197 12.00 10.22 12.35
N ASP A 198 12.68 11.19 11.73
CA ASP A 198 12.36 12.61 11.83
C ASP A 198 11.50 13.04 10.64
N TRP A 199 10.23 12.66 10.70
CA TRP A 199 9.27 12.96 9.64
C TRP A 199 8.88 14.43 9.58
N THR A 200 8.86 15.13 10.72
CA THR A 200 8.59 16.57 10.74
C THR A 200 9.70 17.35 10.05
N GLY A 201 10.97 17.04 10.36
CA GLY A 201 12.13 17.63 9.67
C GLY A 201 12.15 17.29 8.19
N PHE A 202 11.94 16.01 7.84
CA PHE A 202 11.84 15.58 6.45
C PHE A 202 10.76 16.36 5.70
N ASN A 203 9.55 16.50 6.26
CA ASN A 203 8.45 17.22 5.63
C ASN A 203 8.80 18.68 5.31
N GLY A 204 9.42 19.39 6.25
CA GLY A 204 9.85 20.77 6.02
C GLY A 204 10.88 20.88 4.89
N LEU A 205 11.87 19.99 4.89
CA LEU A 205 12.96 20.00 3.91
C LEU A 205 12.52 19.57 2.51
N ILE A 206 11.65 18.56 2.38
CA ILE A 206 11.14 18.14 1.08
C ILE A 206 10.19 19.18 0.46
N ASN A 207 9.40 19.88 1.28
CA ASN A 207 8.61 21.02 0.82
C ASN A 207 9.50 22.18 0.35
N ALA A 208 10.58 22.48 1.07
CA ALA A 208 11.57 23.48 0.66
C ALA A 208 12.23 23.10 -0.68
N ALA A 209 12.61 21.83 -0.85
CA ALA A 209 13.18 21.32 -2.10
C ALA A 209 12.21 21.42 -3.27
N TYR A 210 10.94 21.04 -3.06
CA TYR A 210 9.90 21.16 -4.10
C TYR A 210 9.65 22.62 -4.48
N ASN A 211 9.51 23.52 -3.51
CA ASN A 211 9.26 24.94 -3.78
C ASN A 211 10.46 25.64 -4.45
N ALA A 212 11.69 25.16 -4.21
CA ALA A 212 12.89 25.64 -4.90
C ALA A 212 12.91 25.26 -6.40
N LEU A 213 12.37 24.09 -6.77
CA LEU A 213 12.25 23.66 -8.16
C LEU A 213 11.03 24.26 -8.86
N TYR A 214 9.91 24.39 -8.13
CA TYR A 214 8.60 24.78 -8.69
C TYR A 214 8.01 25.95 -7.90
N PRO A 215 8.63 27.14 -7.96
CA PRO A 215 8.13 28.31 -7.26
C PRO A 215 6.72 28.66 -7.74
N ASN A 216 5.85 29.09 -6.81
CA ASN A 216 4.45 29.46 -7.05
C ASN A 216 3.52 28.31 -7.48
N SER A 217 3.96 27.05 -7.37
CA SER A 217 3.10 25.89 -7.64
C SER A 217 1.90 25.78 -6.70
N GLY A 218 2.00 26.36 -5.49
CA GLY A 218 0.96 26.26 -4.45
C GLY A 218 0.80 24.86 -3.86
N VAL A 219 1.61 23.90 -4.28
CA VAL A 219 1.60 22.52 -3.76
C VAL A 219 2.40 22.48 -2.46
N THR A 220 1.85 21.81 -1.46
CA THR A 220 2.51 21.52 -0.19
C THR A 220 2.27 20.04 0.12
N PHE A 221 3.31 19.36 0.55
CA PHE A 221 3.26 17.99 1.03
C PHE A 221 2.97 17.97 2.52
N ASN A 222 2.24 16.95 2.95
CA ASN A 222 2.01 16.66 4.36
C ASN A 222 2.58 15.28 4.67
N VAL A 223 3.90 15.17 4.61
CA VAL A 223 4.61 13.92 4.88
C VAL A 223 4.76 13.75 6.37
N THR A 224 3.89 12.95 6.95
CA THR A 224 3.85 12.79 8.40
C THR A 224 4.60 11.56 8.88
N GLY A 225 4.96 10.64 7.97
CA GLY A 225 5.63 9.39 8.27
C GLY A 225 4.71 8.20 8.41
N PHE A 226 5.25 7.08 8.88
CA PHE A 226 4.49 5.86 9.14
C PHE A 226 4.83 5.27 10.50
N ASP A 227 3.81 4.94 11.31
CA ASP A 227 3.98 4.22 12.57
C ASP A 227 4.48 2.79 12.27
N ALA A 228 5.63 2.42 12.82
CA ALA A 228 6.24 1.11 12.60
C ALA A 228 5.39 -0.08 13.12
N ALA A 229 4.50 0.14 14.09
CA ALA A 229 3.64 -0.90 14.65
C ALA A 229 2.39 -1.16 13.78
N THR A 230 1.88 -0.14 13.11
CA THR A 230 0.59 -0.20 12.37
C THR A 230 0.74 0.04 10.86
N GLY A 231 1.93 0.46 10.43
CA GLY A 231 2.26 0.95 9.09
C GLY A 231 1.45 2.19 8.68
N GLN A 232 0.67 2.80 9.57
CA GLN A 232 -0.26 3.90 9.24
C GLN A 232 0.44 5.25 9.20
N ALA A 233 -0.09 6.18 8.41
CA ALA A 233 0.46 7.53 8.37
C ALA A 233 0.34 8.19 9.75
N THR A 234 1.44 8.69 10.30
CA THR A 234 1.43 9.44 11.57
C THR A 234 0.62 10.74 11.38
N GLY A 235 -0.03 11.30 12.40
CA GLY A 235 -0.86 12.52 12.22
C GLY A 235 -2.25 12.33 11.58
N VAL A 236 -2.60 11.11 11.14
CA VAL A 236 -4.01 10.72 11.01
C VAL A 236 -4.52 10.43 12.42
N MET A 237 -5.53 11.16 12.88
CA MET A 237 -6.26 10.77 14.08
C MET A 237 -7.06 9.52 13.74
N ASN A 238 -6.50 8.37 14.08
CA ASN A 238 -7.22 7.11 14.00
C ASN A 238 -7.72 6.77 15.40
N ILE A 239 -9.03 6.60 15.54
CA ILE A 239 -9.63 6.02 16.75
C ILE A 239 -9.14 4.55 16.78
N PRO A 240 -8.34 4.13 17.77
CA PRO A 240 -7.97 2.72 17.88
C PRO A 240 -9.24 1.87 18.04
N ASN A 241 -9.22 0.62 17.56
CA ASN A 241 -10.30 -0.39 17.68
C ASN A 241 -11.51 -0.40 16.71
N THR A 242 -11.52 0.33 15.59
CA THR A 242 -12.62 0.18 14.58
C THR A 242 -12.49 -1.06 13.69
N GLY A 243 -11.47 -1.88 13.90
CA GLY A 243 -11.21 -3.10 13.15
C GLY A 243 -11.30 -4.37 14.00
N TYR A 244 -12.52 -4.77 14.37
CA TYR A 244 -12.79 -6.16 14.77
C TYR A 244 -14.01 -6.72 14.04
N GLY A 245 -13.86 -7.90 13.45
CA GLY A 245 -14.96 -8.82 13.21
C GLY A 245 -15.49 -8.92 11.79
N GLY A 246 -14.70 -9.47 10.87
CA GLY A 246 -15.26 -10.22 9.74
C GLY A 246 -15.79 -11.56 10.25
N GLY A 247 -17.05 -11.61 10.69
CA GLY A 247 -17.69 -12.85 11.15
C GLY A 247 -19.21 -12.72 11.33
N THR A 248 -19.92 -13.84 11.29
CA THR A 248 -21.39 -13.94 11.40
C THR A 248 -21.89 -13.78 12.85
N GLY A 249 -21.51 -12.68 13.51
CA GLY A 249 -21.73 -12.44 14.95
C GLY A 249 -23.19 -12.33 15.39
N THR A 250 -23.45 -12.64 16.66
CA THR A 250 -24.79 -12.62 17.30
C THR A 250 -25.06 -11.35 18.13
N CYS A 251 -24.09 -10.45 18.28
CA CYS A 251 -24.26 -9.21 19.05
C CYS A 251 -23.63 -8.01 18.34
N GLN A 252 -24.39 -6.92 18.26
CA GLN A 252 -24.04 -5.65 17.65
C GLN A 252 -23.96 -4.58 18.73
N VAL A 253 -22.91 -3.76 18.66
CA VAL A 253 -22.78 -2.54 19.47
C VAL A 253 -22.72 -1.36 18.52
N ARG A 254 -23.58 -0.37 18.76
CA ARG A 254 -23.58 0.89 18.02
C ARG A 254 -23.15 2.01 18.94
N GLU A 255 -22.06 2.67 18.57
CA GLU A 255 -21.51 3.84 19.24
C GLU A 255 -22.05 5.10 18.56
N GLN A 256 -22.59 6.00 19.36
CA GLN A 256 -23.06 7.30 18.92
C GLN A 256 -22.40 8.37 19.76
N GLY A 257 -22.00 9.48 19.15
CA GLY A 257 -21.41 10.54 19.94
C GLY A 257 -20.93 11.71 19.14
N THR A 258 -20.24 12.59 19.84
CA THR A 258 -19.54 13.71 19.25
C THR A 258 -18.14 13.77 19.85
N MET A 259 -17.16 13.90 18.96
CA MET A 259 -15.80 14.24 19.32
C MET A 259 -15.63 15.74 19.17
N ASN A 260 -15.18 16.41 20.23
CA ASN A 260 -14.86 17.83 20.19
C ASN A 260 -13.34 17.99 20.17
N ILE A 261 -12.84 18.51 19.05
CA ILE A 261 -11.43 18.81 18.82
C ILE A 261 -11.23 20.30 19.13
N PRO A 262 -10.40 20.66 20.12
CA PRO A 262 -10.10 22.07 20.37
C PRO A 262 -9.31 22.67 19.20
N ALA A 263 -9.30 23.99 19.08
CA ALA A 263 -8.46 24.67 18.10
C ALA A 263 -6.98 24.36 18.35
N ILE A 264 -6.23 24.03 17.30
CA ILE A 264 -4.78 23.75 17.37
C ILE A 264 -4.08 24.69 16.40
N GLY A 265 -3.28 25.62 16.93
CA GLY A 265 -2.59 26.61 16.11
C GLY A 265 -3.57 27.50 15.34
N ALA A 266 -3.47 27.51 14.00
CA ALA A 266 -4.38 28.25 13.12
C ALA A 266 -5.64 27.46 12.70
N ALA A 267 -5.74 26.18 13.05
CA ALA A 267 -6.89 25.35 12.73
C ALA A 267 -8.05 25.61 13.72
N PRO A 268 -9.28 25.88 13.24
CA PRO A 268 -10.42 26.12 14.10
C PRO A 268 -10.85 24.86 14.85
N ALA A 269 -11.49 25.05 16.00
CA ALA A 269 -12.13 23.95 16.73
C ALA A 269 -13.16 23.25 15.82
N SER A 270 -13.23 21.93 15.93
CA SER A 270 -14.05 21.09 15.05
C SER A 270 -14.82 20.06 15.87
N THR A 271 -16.06 19.79 15.46
CA THR A 271 -16.89 18.74 16.05
C THR A 271 -17.14 17.67 15.01
N VAL A 272 -16.81 16.42 15.35
CA VAL A 272 -17.02 15.28 14.46
C VAL A 272 -18.11 14.40 15.05
N PRO A 273 -19.24 14.18 14.35
CA PRO A 273 -20.24 13.22 14.76
C PRO A 273 -19.69 11.80 14.58
N LEU A 274 -19.86 10.97 15.61
CA LEU A 274 -19.51 9.55 15.62
C LEU A 274 -20.78 8.73 15.49
N ASP A 275 -20.77 7.81 14.53
CA ASP A 275 -21.84 6.86 14.32
C ASP A 275 -21.26 5.57 13.74
N GLU A 276 -20.88 4.65 14.63
CA GLU A 276 -20.19 3.41 14.27
C GLU A 276 -20.93 2.19 14.79
N THR A 277 -20.76 1.06 14.09
CA THR A 277 -21.45 -0.19 14.40
C THR A 277 -20.47 -1.35 14.28
N ILE A 278 -20.31 -2.11 15.36
CA ILE A 278 -19.36 -3.22 15.47
C ILE A 278 -20.14 -4.52 15.77
N CYS A 279 -19.72 -5.64 15.18
CA CYS A 279 -20.30 -6.96 15.43
C CYS A 279 -19.26 -7.94 15.99
N PHE A 280 -19.63 -8.65 17.05
CA PHE A 280 -18.73 -9.59 17.74
C PHE A 280 -19.10 -11.06 17.48
N THR A 281 -18.08 -11.91 17.29
CA THR A 281 -18.22 -13.39 17.25
C THR A 281 -17.56 -14.03 18.47
N GLY A 282 -18.05 -15.20 18.89
CA GLY A 282 -17.38 -16.03 19.89
C GLY A 282 -17.69 -15.74 21.37
N LEU A 283 -18.73 -14.96 21.67
CA LEU A 283 -19.25 -14.86 23.04
C LEU A 283 -19.65 -16.26 23.53
N ASN A 284 -19.13 -16.67 24.69
CA ASN A 284 -19.44 -18.00 25.25
C ASN A 284 -20.96 -18.12 25.50
N ALA A 285 -21.50 -19.35 25.53
CA ALA A 285 -22.95 -19.60 25.60
C ALA A 285 -23.65 -19.02 26.85
N THR A 286 -22.90 -18.46 27.80
CA THR A 286 -23.36 -17.80 29.02
C THR A 286 -23.22 -16.27 28.99
N ALA A 287 -22.58 -15.69 27.98
CA ALA A 287 -22.39 -14.24 27.86
C ALA A 287 -23.58 -13.60 27.14
N THR A 288 -24.27 -12.69 27.83
CA THR A 288 -25.29 -11.81 27.22
C THR A 288 -24.63 -10.64 26.50
N CYS A 289 -25.33 -10.00 25.56
CA CYS A 289 -24.87 -8.79 24.88
C CYS A 289 -24.39 -7.69 25.85
N ASP A 290 -24.93 -7.70 27.07
CA ASP A 290 -24.63 -6.76 28.15
C ASP A 290 -23.19 -6.89 28.67
N ALA A 291 -22.61 -8.10 28.67
CA ALA A 291 -21.22 -8.34 29.05
C ALA A 291 -20.22 -7.79 28.02
N ALA A 292 -20.60 -7.80 26.73
CA ALA A 292 -19.82 -7.15 25.67
C ALA A 292 -19.86 -5.61 25.81
N GLY A 293 -21.01 -5.05 26.21
CA GLY A 293 -21.12 -3.63 26.54
C GLY A 293 -20.24 -3.21 27.72
N ALA A 294 -20.11 -4.05 28.75
CA ALA A 294 -19.24 -3.78 29.90
C ALA A 294 -17.74 -3.83 29.57
N ALA A 295 -17.32 -4.74 28.67
CA ALA A 295 -15.93 -4.80 28.21
C ALA A 295 -15.51 -3.53 27.45
N ILE A 296 -16.39 -3.01 26.57
CA ILE A 296 -16.15 -1.76 25.82
C ILE A 296 -16.08 -0.54 26.76
N LEU A 297 -16.96 -0.47 27.78
CA LEU A 297 -16.91 0.59 28.79
C LEU A 297 -15.63 0.56 29.65
N THR A 298 -14.96 -0.59 29.72
CA THR A 298 -13.71 -0.77 30.48
C THR A 298 -12.47 -0.52 29.59
N GLU A 299 -12.59 -0.73 28.28
CA GLU A 299 -11.46 -0.68 27.32
C GLU A 299 -11.37 0.66 26.54
N GLN A 300 -12.41 1.48 26.55
CA GLN A 300 -12.41 2.86 26.01
C GLN A 300 -11.89 3.88 27.04
N ASN A 301 -10.64 3.72 27.49
CA ASN A 301 -9.87 4.89 27.87
C ASN A 301 -9.54 5.62 26.57
N HIS A 302 -10.43 6.54 26.14
CA HIS A 302 -10.25 7.41 24.99
C HIS A 302 -8.94 8.21 25.13
N THR A 303 -7.83 7.61 24.72
CA THR A 303 -6.50 8.20 24.81
C THR A 303 -6.22 8.92 23.51
N SER A 304 -6.53 10.22 23.49
CA SER A 304 -5.94 11.10 22.48
C SER A 304 -4.54 11.47 22.91
N SER A 305 -3.57 11.38 22.00
CA SER A 305 -2.25 12.00 22.19
C SER A 305 -2.31 13.53 22.12
N LEU A 306 -3.46 14.08 21.69
CA LEU A 306 -3.77 15.51 21.65
C LEU A 306 -4.39 15.96 22.98
N ALA A 307 -3.77 16.95 23.62
CA ALA A 307 -4.26 17.54 24.86
C ALA A 307 -5.57 18.31 24.63
N GLY A 308 -6.59 18.06 25.47
CA GLY A 308 -7.84 18.84 25.49
C GLY A 308 -8.96 18.35 24.56
N VAL A 309 -8.79 17.21 23.88
CA VAL A 309 -9.90 16.55 23.18
C VAL A 309 -10.88 15.98 24.20
N THR A 310 -12.17 16.24 23.99
CA THR A 310 -13.23 15.70 24.84
C THR A 310 -14.19 14.85 24.02
N TRP A 311 -14.62 13.73 24.62
CA TRP A 311 -15.49 12.75 23.99
C TRP A 311 -16.84 12.75 24.70
N THR A 312 -17.92 12.70 23.94
CA THR A 312 -19.26 12.43 24.47
C THR A 312 -19.86 11.30 23.65
N THR A 313 -19.93 10.11 24.24
CA THR A 313 -20.42 8.90 23.58
C THR A 313 -21.55 8.25 24.35
N SER A 314 -22.43 7.57 23.62
CA SER A 314 -23.48 6.70 24.11
C SER A 314 -23.44 5.40 23.32
N TYR A 315 -23.78 4.30 23.99
CA TYR A 315 -23.70 2.97 23.41
C TYR A 315 -25.08 2.33 23.41
N THR A 316 -25.43 1.70 22.29
CA THR A 316 -26.63 0.87 22.17
C THR A 316 -26.26 -0.54 21.77
N LEU A 317 -26.91 -1.53 22.40
CA LEU A 317 -26.65 -2.96 22.19
C LEU A 317 -27.82 -3.59 21.44
N SER A 318 -27.51 -4.46 20.48
CA SER A 318 -28.50 -5.16 19.65
C SER A 318 -28.15 -6.65 19.53
N PRO A 319 -29.11 -7.57 19.70
CA PRO A 319 -28.90 -9.02 19.60
C PRO A 319 -28.86 -9.54 18.14
N THR A 320 -28.89 -8.66 17.14
CA THR A 320 -28.82 -9.01 15.72
C THR A 320 -27.85 -8.10 14.99
N CYS A 321 -26.87 -8.66 14.28
CA CYS A 321 -25.90 -7.90 13.49
C CYS A 321 -26.48 -7.56 12.10
N THR A 322 -26.55 -6.27 11.77
CA THR A 322 -27.09 -5.76 10.49
C THR A 322 -26.15 -4.79 9.75
N GLY A 323 -24.96 -4.51 10.31
CA GLY A 323 -24.06 -3.46 9.80
C GLY A 323 -23.05 -3.93 8.74
N ALA A 324 -22.67 -3.03 7.83
CA ALA A 324 -21.49 -3.16 6.96
C ALA A 324 -20.28 -2.47 7.61
N ALA A 325 -19.09 -3.02 7.44
CA ALA A 325 -17.84 -2.46 7.96
C ALA A 325 -17.58 -1.06 7.38
N GLY A 326 -17.27 -0.09 8.25
CA GLY A 326 -16.88 1.26 7.87
C GLY A 326 -15.65 1.70 8.66
N THR A 327 -14.74 2.40 7.99
CA THR A 327 -13.59 3.09 8.61
C THR A 327 -13.88 4.58 8.54
N VAL A 328 -13.88 5.28 9.69
CA VAL A 328 -13.97 6.75 9.69
C VAL A 328 -12.55 7.31 9.57
N ASN A 329 -12.18 7.69 8.35
CA ASN A 329 -10.93 8.43 8.10
C ASN A 329 -11.19 9.93 8.29
N ILE A 330 -10.68 10.51 9.37
CA ILE A 330 -10.73 11.98 9.57
C ILE A 330 -9.43 12.56 9.01
N ASN A 331 -9.54 13.27 7.90
CA ASN A 331 -8.44 14.04 7.33
C ASN A 331 -8.36 15.38 8.08
N LEU A 332 -7.35 15.55 8.93
CA LEU A 332 -7.08 16.84 9.55
C LEU A 332 -6.28 17.68 8.54
N LEU A 333 -6.94 18.70 7.97
CA LEU A 333 -6.29 19.75 7.16
C LEU A 333 -5.54 20.73 8.07
#